data_AF-A0A4R6BTG2-F1
#
_entry.id   AF-A0A4R6BTG2-F1
#
_cell.length_a   1.000
_cell.length_b   1.000
_cell.length_c   1.000
_cell.angle_alpha   90.00
_cell.angle_beta   90.00
_cell.angle_gamma   90.00
#
_symmetry.space_group_name_H-M   'P 1'
#
loop_
_entity.id
_entity.type
_entity.pdbx_description
1 polymer ?
#
loop_
_entity_poly.entity_id
_entity_poly.type
_entity_poly.pdbx_seq_one_letter_code
_entity_poly.pdbx_strand_id
1 'polypeptide(L)'
;MPIKFNEWTSKVEWKQTHIYKYFSETSFVFIIFQQYSHGKNRDDIVLKGYKLWKMNNFDINFGLKEVWNEVSSIIDEDRLKLIKIRQSNGKTIIRNNLPGNNFNYLGHLRPGGKNGDDKEILSTGQEIVKQRFWLNKSYIKSIIE
;
A
#
# COMPACT_ATOMS: atom_id res chain seq x y z
N MET A 1 -0.22 0.73 5.85
CA MET A 1 -0.78 -0.20 6.85
C MET A 1 -0.25 -1.60 6.56
N PRO A 2 0.38 -2.33 7.51
CA PRO A 2 0.81 -3.72 7.30
C PRO A 2 -0.37 -4.61 6.91
N ILE A 3 -0.16 -5.48 5.92
CA ILE A 3 -1.17 -6.46 5.51
C ILE A 3 -0.86 -7.83 6.10
N LYS A 4 -1.86 -8.70 6.11
CA LYS A 4 -1.71 -10.11 6.47
C LYS A 4 -2.24 -10.95 5.32
N PHE A 5 -1.37 -11.63 4.57
CA PHE A 5 -1.80 -12.29 3.34
C PHE A 5 -2.87 -13.36 3.53
N ASN A 6 -2.94 -14.01 4.70
CA ASN A 6 -4.01 -14.96 5.02
C ASN A 6 -5.42 -14.34 5.03
N GLU A 7 -5.54 -13.02 5.20
CA GLU A 7 -6.80 -12.28 5.08
C GLU A 7 -7.08 -11.77 3.65
N TRP A 8 -6.13 -11.97 2.72
CA TRP A 8 -6.20 -11.54 1.33
C TRP A 8 -6.36 -12.77 0.42
N THR A 9 -7.43 -13.51 0.70
CA THR A 9 -7.85 -14.72 -0.01
C THR A 9 -9.37 -14.67 -0.13
N SER A 10 -9.93 -15.32 -1.15
CA SER A 10 -11.37 -15.45 -1.38
C SER A 10 -12.11 -16.18 -0.25
N LYS A 11 -11.38 -16.88 0.64
CA LYS A 11 -11.94 -17.57 1.81
C LYS A 11 -12.35 -16.61 2.94
N VAL A 12 -11.89 -15.35 2.89
CA VAL A 12 -12.20 -14.34 3.91
C VAL A 12 -13.17 -13.33 3.33
N GLU A 13 -14.28 -13.09 4.01
CA GLU A 13 -15.23 -12.06 3.58
C GLU A 13 -14.60 -10.67 3.64
N TRP A 14 -14.79 -9.87 2.58
CA TRP A 14 -14.23 -8.51 2.46
C TRP A 14 -14.40 -7.66 3.74
N LYS A 15 -15.62 -7.63 4.30
CA LYS A 15 -15.94 -6.83 5.49
C LYS A 15 -15.29 -7.34 6.79
N GLN A 16 -14.81 -8.58 6.79
CA GLN A 16 -14.15 -9.17 7.95
C GLN A 16 -12.64 -8.89 7.97
N THR A 17 -12.06 -8.52 6.82
CA THR A 17 -10.64 -8.23 6.67
C THR A 17 -10.20 -7.05 7.54
N HIS A 18 -8.97 -7.10 8.03
CA HIS A 18 -8.38 -6.03 8.83
C HIS A 18 -8.22 -4.73 8.03
N ILE A 19 -7.97 -4.81 6.71
CA ILE A 19 -7.86 -3.60 5.88
C ILE A 19 -9.20 -2.88 5.74
N TYR A 20 -10.31 -3.60 5.56
CA TYR A 20 -11.64 -3.01 5.54
C TYR A 20 -11.96 -2.32 6.88
N LYS A 21 -11.80 -3.03 8.00
CA LYS A 21 -12.09 -2.50 9.34
C LYS A 21 -11.26 -1.26 9.64
N TYR A 22 -9.95 -1.33 9.38
CA TYR A 22 -9.05 -0.20 9.56
C TYR A 22 -9.54 1.05 8.82
N PHE A 23 -9.81 0.98 7.52
CA PHE A 23 -10.19 2.19 6.77
C PHE A 23 -11.65 2.62 6.97
N SER A 24 -12.56 1.71 7.29
CA SER A 24 -13.98 2.05 7.55
C SER A 24 -14.19 2.67 8.93
N GLU A 25 -13.31 2.40 9.90
CA GLU A 25 -13.43 2.87 11.28
C GLU A 25 -12.46 4.02 11.58
N THR A 26 -11.38 4.17 10.82
CA THR A 26 -10.36 5.21 11.08
C THR A 26 -10.73 6.55 10.46
N SER A 27 -10.62 7.60 11.26
CA SER A 27 -10.51 8.98 10.77
C SER A 27 -9.05 9.44 10.88
N PHE A 28 -8.57 10.13 9.86
CA PHE A 28 -7.21 10.63 9.76
C PHE A 28 -7.18 12.15 9.94
N VAL A 29 -6.17 12.64 10.64
CA VAL A 29 -5.83 14.07 10.65
C VAL A 29 -4.57 14.24 9.83
N PHE A 30 -4.69 14.78 8.62
CA PHE A 30 -3.55 15.17 7.81
C PHE A 30 -3.05 16.53 8.31
N ILE A 31 -1.81 16.60 8.79
CA ILE A 31 -1.12 17.87 9.09
C ILE A 31 -0.25 18.20 7.87
N ILE A 32 -0.55 19.29 7.20
CA ILE A 32 -0.03 19.58 5.86
C ILE A 32 1.09 20.60 5.97
N PHE A 33 2.29 20.22 5.54
CA PHE A 33 3.44 21.10 5.44
C PHE A 33 3.82 21.29 3.98
N GLN A 34 4.17 22.52 3.61
CA GLN A 34 4.71 22.85 2.29
C GLN A 34 6.16 23.29 2.45
N GLN A 35 7.05 22.68 1.67
CA GLN A 35 8.43 23.12 1.55
C GLN A 35 8.56 23.98 0.28
N TYR A 36 9.05 25.22 0.43
CA TYR A 36 9.35 26.07 -0.72
C TYR A 36 10.82 25.89 -1.13
N SER A 37 11.06 25.89 -2.45
CA SER A 37 12.40 25.70 -3.01
C SER A 37 13.09 27.05 -3.19
N HIS A 38 13.49 27.72 -2.12
CA HIS A 38 14.49 28.79 -2.19
C HIS A 38 15.76 28.35 -1.43
N GLY A 39 16.55 27.51 -2.09
CA GLY A 39 17.83 27.03 -1.58
C GLY A 39 17.76 25.68 -0.84
N LYS A 40 18.94 25.10 -0.58
CA LYS A 40 19.12 23.76 0.02
C LYS A 40 18.81 23.69 1.54
N ASN A 41 18.32 24.78 2.13
CA ASN A 41 18.08 24.85 3.58
C ASN A 41 16.66 24.37 3.91
N ARG A 42 16.54 23.66 5.04
CA ARG A 42 15.26 23.10 5.53
C ARG A 42 14.36 24.14 6.20
N ASP A 43 14.73 25.41 6.11
CA ASP A 43 14.14 26.50 6.90
C ASP A 43 12.82 27.02 6.31
N ASP A 44 12.49 26.62 5.06
CA ASP A 44 11.26 27.05 4.37
C ASP A 44 10.12 26.01 4.43
N ILE A 45 9.94 25.35 5.58
CA ILE A 45 8.79 24.45 5.81
C ILE A 45 7.67 25.21 6.51
N VAL A 46 6.56 25.42 5.81
CA VAL A 46 5.39 26.15 6.33
C VAL A 46 4.24 25.19 6.60
N LEU A 47 3.66 25.27 7.79
CA LEU A 47 2.39 24.61 8.11
C LEU A 47 1.27 25.27 7.29
N LYS A 48 0.64 24.51 6.39
CA LYS A 48 -0.49 24.97 5.57
C LYS A 48 -1.84 24.77 6.23
N GLY A 49 -1.92 23.86 7.21
CA GLY A 49 -3.13 23.59 7.97
C GLY A 49 -3.29 22.10 8.25
N TYR A 50 -4.52 21.70 8.52
CA TYR A 50 -4.88 20.30 8.73
C TYR A 50 -6.16 19.93 7.99
N LYS A 51 -6.35 18.64 7.72
CA LYS A 51 -7.61 18.08 7.19
C LYS A 51 -8.02 16.85 7.96
N LEU A 52 -9.22 16.88 8.53
CA LEU A 52 -9.87 15.68 9.05
C LEU A 52 -10.50 14.93 7.87
N TRP A 53 -10.15 13.67 7.70
CA TRP A 53 -10.58 12.88 6.56
C TRP A 53 -10.91 11.45 6.98
N LYS A 54 -12.00 10.93 6.42
CA LYS A 54 -12.39 9.53 6.53
C LYS A 54 -12.59 8.97 5.13
N MET A 55 -12.12 7.75 4.90
CA MET A 55 -12.33 7.10 3.61
C MET A 55 -13.82 6.91 3.36
N ASN A 56 -14.29 7.36 2.20
CA ASN A 56 -15.71 7.25 1.85
C ASN A 56 -16.07 5.81 1.42
N ASN A 57 -17.36 5.49 1.40
CA ASN A 57 -17.83 4.15 1.06
C ASN A 57 -17.51 3.73 -0.38
N PHE A 58 -17.39 4.68 -1.32
CA PHE A 58 -17.03 4.38 -2.70
C PHE A 58 -15.59 3.89 -2.77
N ASP A 59 -14.66 4.62 -2.17
CA ASP A 59 -13.25 4.28 -2.08
C ASP A 59 -13.03 2.93 -1.37
N ILE A 60 -13.78 2.66 -0.29
CA ILE A 60 -13.70 1.37 0.42
C ILE A 60 -14.20 0.21 -0.48
N ASN A 61 -15.37 0.35 -1.10
CA ASN A 61 -16.03 -0.78 -1.77
C ASN A 61 -15.61 -0.97 -3.24
N PHE A 62 -14.98 0.03 -3.84
CA PHE A 62 -14.46 -0.04 -5.20
C PHE A 62 -12.94 0.04 -5.22
N GLY A 63 -12.33 1.14 -4.76
CA GLY A 63 -10.87 1.30 -4.87
C GLY A 63 -10.07 0.33 -3.99
N LEU A 64 -10.39 0.25 -2.70
CA LEU A 64 -9.66 -0.61 -1.75
C LEU A 64 -9.98 -2.09 -1.98
N LYS A 65 -11.26 -2.40 -2.21
CA LYS A 65 -11.71 -3.76 -2.51
C LYS A 65 -11.13 -4.31 -3.82
N GLU A 66 -10.93 -3.47 -4.84
CA GLU A 66 -10.30 -3.89 -6.10
C GLU A 66 -8.85 -4.36 -5.87
N VAL A 67 -8.06 -3.63 -5.07
CA VAL A 67 -6.71 -4.08 -4.68
C VAL A 67 -6.78 -5.41 -3.93
N TRP A 68 -7.75 -5.56 -3.02
CA TRP A 68 -7.94 -6.80 -2.28
C TRP A 68 -8.34 -7.98 -3.17
N ASN A 69 -9.25 -7.78 -4.13
CA ASN A 69 -9.66 -8.79 -5.09
C ASN A 69 -8.49 -9.26 -5.95
N GLU A 70 -7.68 -8.34 -6.49
CA GLU A 70 -6.54 -8.71 -7.36
C GLU A 70 -5.50 -9.52 -6.60
N VAL A 71 -5.13 -9.10 -5.39
CA VAL A 71 -4.20 -9.85 -4.55
C VAL A 71 -4.79 -11.22 -4.20
N SER A 72 -6.08 -11.28 -3.82
CA SER A 72 -6.73 -12.56 -3.50
C SER A 72 -6.70 -13.52 -4.67
N SER A 73 -7.01 -13.05 -5.88
CA SER A 73 -6.90 -13.84 -7.11
C SER A 73 -5.45 -14.28 -7.38
N ILE A 74 -4.46 -13.40 -7.21
CA ILE A 74 -3.04 -13.77 -7.38
C ILE A 74 -2.64 -14.90 -6.42
N ILE A 75 -3.09 -14.85 -5.16
CA ILE A 75 -2.72 -15.85 -4.15
C ILE A 75 -3.49 -17.16 -4.33
N ASP A 76 -4.81 -17.09 -4.50
CA ASP A 76 -5.66 -18.29 -4.59
C ASP A 76 -5.41 -19.09 -5.87
N GLU A 77 -5.02 -18.42 -6.95
CA GLU A 77 -4.71 -19.05 -8.24
C GLU A 77 -3.21 -19.36 -8.41
N ASP A 78 -2.41 -19.18 -7.34
CA ASP A 78 -0.94 -19.40 -7.35
C ASP A 78 -0.22 -18.67 -8.51
N ARG A 79 -0.65 -17.44 -8.80
CA ARG A 79 -0.12 -16.59 -9.88
C ARG A 79 0.98 -15.63 -9.42
N LEU A 80 1.42 -15.71 -8.16
CA LEU A 80 2.44 -14.81 -7.65
C LEU A 80 3.79 -15.12 -8.32
N LYS A 81 4.36 -14.11 -8.97
CA LYS A 81 5.66 -14.17 -9.62
C LYS A 81 6.68 -13.44 -8.76
N LEU A 82 7.82 -14.07 -8.47
CA LEU A 82 8.94 -13.44 -7.78
C LEU A 82 10.18 -13.50 -8.68
N ILE A 83 10.62 -12.34 -9.18
CA ILE A 83 11.71 -12.25 -10.16
C ILE A 83 12.90 -11.54 -9.51
N LYS A 84 14.03 -12.24 -9.42
CA LYS A 84 15.31 -11.64 -9.00
C LYS A 84 15.88 -10.80 -10.13
N ILE A 85 16.19 -9.54 -9.86
CA ILE A 85 16.75 -8.59 -10.82
C ILE A 85 18.01 -7.99 -10.25
N ARG A 86 19.12 -8.07 -11.00
CA ARG A 86 20.36 -7.37 -10.69
C ARG A 86 20.26 -5.95 -11.25
N GLN A 87 20.32 -4.96 -10.38
CA GLN A 87 20.34 -3.55 -10.75
C GLN A 87 21.74 -3.14 -11.22
N SER A 88 21.81 -2.03 -11.97
CA SER A 88 23.07 -1.47 -12.49
C SER A 88 24.06 -1.08 -11.39
N ASN A 89 23.58 -0.76 -10.19
CA ASN A 89 24.39 -0.49 -8.99
C ASN A 89 24.90 -1.77 -8.29
N GLY A 90 24.73 -2.95 -8.89
CA GLY A 90 25.13 -4.24 -8.35
C GLY A 90 24.16 -4.87 -7.35
N LYS A 91 23.13 -4.15 -6.90
CA LYS A 91 22.13 -4.65 -5.93
C LYS A 91 21.17 -5.63 -6.60
N THR A 92 20.92 -6.77 -5.95
CA THR A 92 19.83 -7.66 -6.34
C THR A 92 18.54 -7.25 -5.64
N ILE A 93 17.46 -7.09 -6.39
CA ILE A 93 16.11 -6.88 -5.87
C ILE A 93 15.18 -8.02 -6.30
N ILE A 94 14.08 -8.21 -5.59
CA ILE A 94 13.00 -9.11 -6.00
C ILE A 94 11.82 -8.24 -6.45
N ARG A 95 11.38 -8.41 -7.69
CA ARG A 95 10.11 -7.86 -8.20
C ARG A 95 8.99 -8.88 -8.04
N ASN A 96 7.78 -8.38 -7.84
CA ASN A 96 6.56 -9.17 -7.85
C ASN A 96 5.50 -8.55 -8.76
N ASN A 97 4.42 -9.29 -8.99
CA ASN A 97 3.25 -8.86 -9.76
C ASN A 97 2.06 -8.42 -8.89
N LEU A 98 2.27 -8.11 -7.61
CA LEU A 98 1.21 -7.53 -6.78
C LEU A 98 0.85 -6.11 -7.27
N PRO A 99 -0.35 -5.60 -6.94
CA PRO A 99 -0.77 -4.25 -7.29
C PRO A 99 0.29 -3.18 -6.96
N GLY A 100 0.88 -2.60 -8.01
CA GLY A 100 1.79 -1.46 -7.92
C GLY A 100 1.06 -0.13 -7.90
N ASN A 101 1.79 0.98 -7.77
CA ASN A 101 1.22 2.34 -7.70
C ASN A 101 0.39 2.77 -8.91
N ASN A 102 0.52 2.08 -10.06
CA ASN A 102 -0.24 2.33 -11.27
C ASN A 102 -1.42 1.36 -11.45
N PHE A 103 -1.67 0.45 -10.49
CA PHE A 103 -2.72 -0.56 -10.61
C PHE A 103 -4.12 0.07 -10.59
N ASN A 104 -4.39 0.93 -9.60
CA ASN A 104 -5.62 1.72 -9.55
C ASN A 104 -5.37 3.12 -8.98
N TYR A 105 -6.43 3.93 -8.87
CA TYR A 105 -6.31 5.32 -8.41
C TYR A 105 -5.99 5.42 -6.92
N LEU A 106 -6.42 4.47 -6.09
CA LEU A 106 -6.48 4.61 -4.64
C LEU A 106 -5.18 4.22 -3.94
N GLY A 107 -4.63 3.03 -4.21
CA GLY A 107 -3.51 2.51 -3.43
C GLY A 107 -2.85 1.27 -4.01
N HIS A 108 -1.78 0.84 -3.34
CA HIS A 108 -0.92 -0.25 -3.81
C HIS A 108 -0.26 -1.02 -2.66
N LEU A 109 0.30 -2.18 -2.98
CA LEU A 109 1.19 -2.91 -2.08
C LEU A 109 2.65 -2.55 -2.34
N ARG A 110 3.41 -2.39 -1.26
CA ARG A 110 4.86 -2.18 -1.34
C ARG A 110 5.55 -2.84 -0.13
N PRO A 111 6.78 -3.37 -0.31
CA PRO A 111 7.55 -3.91 0.81
C PRO A 111 7.65 -2.91 1.95
N GLY A 112 7.46 -3.39 3.18
CA GLY A 112 7.48 -2.55 4.37
C GLY A 112 7.80 -3.29 5.66
N GLY A 113 8.46 -4.44 5.54
CA GLY A 113 9.16 -5.12 6.63
C GLY A 113 10.44 -4.38 7.04
N LYS A 114 11.11 -4.88 8.09
CA LYS A 114 12.32 -4.27 8.66
C LYS A 114 13.47 -4.16 7.64
N ASN A 115 13.64 -5.18 6.81
CA ASN A 115 14.63 -5.25 5.73
C ASN A 115 14.18 -6.29 4.68
N GLY A 116 15.03 -6.61 3.70
CA GLY A 116 14.74 -7.59 2.66
C GLY A 116 14.64 -9.04 3.14
N ASP A 117 15.02 -9.31 4.39
CA ASP A 117 14.98 -10.63 5.02
C ASP A 117 13.76 -10.80 5.94
N ASP A 118 13.05 -9.72 6.26
CA ASP A 118 11.79 -9.76 7.01
C ASP A 118 10.64 -10.22 6.09
N LYS A 119 10.60 -11.54 5.91
CA LYS A 119 9.71 -12.25 5.00
C LYS A 119 8.62 -13.01 5.75
N GLU A 120 7.62 -13.42 5.00
CA GLU A 120 6.59 -14.37 5.41
C GLU A 120 6.43 -15.46 4.35
N ILE A 121 6.03 -16.65 4.77
CA ILE A 121 5.71 -17.78 3.90
C ILE A 121 4.22 -17.72 3.60
N LEU A 122 3.87 -17.71 2.32
CA LEU A 122 2.48 -17.71 1.86
C LEU A 122 1.92 -19.14 1.85
N SER A 123 0.59 -19.27 1.72
CA SER A 123 -0.07 -20.58 1.58
C SER A 123 0.38 -21.37 0.34
N THR A 124 0.93 -20.68 -0.66
CA THR A 124 1.56 -21.26 -1.86
C THR A 124 2.96 -21.83 -1.59
N GLY A 125 3.50 -21.64 -0.38
CA GLY A 125 4.87 -22.01 0.00
C GLY A 125 5.94 -20.99 -0.43
N GLN A 126 5.57 -19.96 -1.20
CA GLN A 126 6.50 -18.90 -1.61
C GLN A 126 6.84 -17.95 -0.46
N GLU A 127 8.10 -17.53 -0.38
CA GLU A 127 8.55 -16.50 0.55
C GLU A 127 8.52 -15.11 -0.08
N ILE A 128 7.84 -14.17 0.56
CA ILE A 128 7.81 -12.77 0.13
C ILE A 128 8.16 -11.84 1.30
N VAL A 129 8.83 -10.73 1.03
CA VAL A 129 9.04 -9.66 2.02
C VAL A 129 7.67 -9.17 2.51
N LYS A 130 7.52 -8.94 3.82
CA LYS A 130 6.28 -8.42 4.38
C LYS A 130 5.84 -7.14 3.67
N GLN A 131 4.58 -7.11 3.28
CA GLN A 131 4.00 -6.02 2.50
C GLN A 131 3.20 -5.05 3.39
N ARG A 132 3.06 -3.83 2.89
CA ARG A 132 2.14 -2.83 3.43
C ARG A 132 1.27 -2.30 2.31
N PHE A 133 0.05 -1.94 2.66
CA PHE A 133 -0.82 -1.11 1.84
C PHE A 133 -0.43 0.37 1.97
N TRP A 134 -0.36 1.07 0.85
CA TRP A 134 -0.05 2.48 0.73
C TRP A 134 -1.13 3.18 -0.09
N LEU A 135 -1.61 4.32 0.39
CA LEU A 135 -2.40 5.22 -0.44
C LEU A 135 -1.50 5.87 -1.49
N ASN A 136 -2.00 5.98 -2.71
CA ASN A 136 -1.26 6.60 -3.80
C ASN A 136 -1.04 8.09 -3.53
N LYS A 137 0.12 8.61 -3.98
CA LYS A 137 0.44 10.04 -3.86
C LYS A 137 -0.64 10.92 -4.49
N SER A 138 -1.14 10.54 -5.66
CA SER A 138 -2.23 11.25 -6.36
C SER A 138 -3.53 11.28 -5.55
N TYR A 139 -3.89 10.17 -4.92
CA TYR A 139 -5.07 10.07 -4.06
C TYR A 139 -4.93 10.92 -2.79
N ILE A 140 -3.76 10.90 -2.15
CA ILE A 140 -3.48 11.81 -1.03
C ILE A 140 -3.57 13.27 -1.47
N LYS A 141 -3.03 13.60 -2.65
CA LYS A 141 -3.10 14.95 -3.23
C LYS A 141 -4.55 15.41 -3.41
N SER A 142 -5.43 14.59 -3.98
CA SER A 142 -6.86 14.92 -4.11
C SER A 142 -7.60 15.02 -2.78
N ILE A 143 -7.05 14.46 -1.70
CA ILE A 143 -7.57 14.68 -0.36
C ILE A 143 -7.09 16.01 0.18
N ILE A 144 -5.83 16.41 0.04
CA ILE A 144 -5.29 17.58 0.76
C ILE A 144 -5.38 18.90 -0.01
N GLU A 145 -5.59 18.86 -1.33
CA GLU A 145 -5.87 20.02 -2.17
C GLU A 145 -7.39 20.29 -2.26
#